data_AF-A0A524LUR0-F1
#
_entry.id   AF-A0A524LUR0-F1
#
_cell.length_a   1.000
_cell.length_b   1.000
_cell.length_c   1.000
_cell.angle_alpha   90.00
_cell.angle_beta   90.00
_cell.angle_gamma   90.00
#
_symmetry.space_group_name_H-M   'P 1'
#
loop_
_entity.id
_entity.type
_entity.pdbx_description
1 polymer ?
#
loop_
_entity_poly.entity_id
_entity_poly.type
_entity_poly.pdbx_seq_one_letter_code
_entity_poly.pdbx_strand_id
1 'polypeptide(L)'
;MDRRKLALVLSVITILVVSSTSVIFFFGMTEDDTINFYVFSDSQGYQGGVEQIVTAANLNRPDFIFHCGDLTPFGQENQYQAIKTVLDRSIVPVYTTIGNHDLKDGGGTLYEEYFGISTYSFDLGPAHFTVFNTSTGDITSQEFAWLEHDLTQTEAEFRFVFTHFPPFDPRTGENHSLVNSTSSTQLISLFEEHEVDVVFTGHIHIYNETVVNGVKYVITGGAGASVYADEDNGGIYHYMNVTLNEDGLTIEPVILNTPSLPRDVVAVRGLIEDVTLSLDDLLLMDPVTGYSSFQNQYDNWRGHGTYTGIAISELVELVGGMTVNDTLVVRSFDGYAQEFSYSNVYPNATWAEIQGPMVLAYTYNETSVLDWADGMRLVMIPPDGEYSNIDAIQTSEFGDVISAGALWVRFVSLIEVISG
;
A
#
# COMPACT_ATOMS: atom_id res chain seq x y z
N MET A 1 68.55 3.46 9.57
CA MET A 1 68.93 4.44 8.52
C MET A 1 69.02 3.66 7.22
N ASP A 2 68.26 3.91 6.16
CA ASP A 2 67.26 4.94 5.90
C ASP A 2 66.38 4.46 4.71
N ARG A 3 65.14 4.94 4.68
CA ARG A 3 64.06 4.63 3.75
C ARG A 3 64.43 4.99 2.31
N ARG A 4 63.80 4.32 1.33
CA ARG A 4 63.26 4.98 0.13
C ARG A 4 62.11 4.19 -0.49
N LYS A 5 60.92 4.78 -0.35
CA LYS A 5 59.67 4.50 -1.06
C LYS A 5 59.90 4.64 -2.57
N LEU A 6 59.27 3.78 -3.37
CA LEU A 6 58.95 4.10 -4.76
C LEU A 6 57.44 3.89 -4.95
N ALA A 7 56.72 4.99 -5.01
CA ALA A 7 55.36 5.05 -5.48
C ALA A 7 55.38 4.97 -7.01
N LEU A 8 54.52 4.14 -7.61
CA LEU A 8 54.17 4.25 -9.02
C LEU A 8 52.73 4.74 -9.10
N VAL A 9 52.58 5.94 -9.64
CA VAL A 9 51.33 6.56 -10.08
C VAL A 9 51.22 6.32 -11.59
N LEU A 10 49.98 6.15 -12.08
CA LEU A 10 49.42 6.29 -13.44
C LEU A 10 48.55 5.07 -13.79
N SER A 11 47.35 5.15 -14.37
CA SER A 11 46.45 6.26 -14.70
C SER A 11 45.09 5.66 -15.10
N VAL A 12 44.03 6.42 -14.85
CA VAL A 12 42.63 6.21 -15.22
C VAL A 12 42.43 6.09 -16.74
N ILE A 13 41.61 5.13 -17.19
CA ILE A 13 40.72 5.29 -18.36
C ILE A 13 39.32 4.73 -18.01
N THR A 14 38.34 5.58 -18.26
CA THR A 14 36.90 5.56 -17.97
C THR A 14 36.12 4.54 -18.80
N ILE A 15 35.10 3.89 -18.22
CA ILE A 15 33.82 3.60 -18.90
C ILE A 15 32.70 3.98 -17.94
N LEU A 16 31.88 4.95 -18.36
CA LEU A 16 30.66 5.36 -17.67
C LEU A 16 29.61 4.27 -17.92
N VAL A 17 29.21 3.56 -16.87
CA VAL A 17 27.94 2.84 -16.82
C VAL A 17 27.27 3.32 -15.55
N VAL A 18 26.07 3.89 -15.69
CA VAL A 18 25.24 4.27 -14.55
C VAL A 18 24.70 2.98 -13.97
N SER A 19 25.38 2.44 -12.96
CA SER A 19 24.89 1.36 -12.11
C SER A 19 24.91 1.85 -10.67
N SER A 20 23.80 1.65 -9.97
CA SER A 20 23.62 1.74 -8.52
C SER A 20 24.95 1.64 -7.75
N THR A 21 25.38 2.75 -7.17
CA THR A 21 26.56 2.75 -6.29
C THR A 21 26.21 2.05 -4.99
N SER A 22 26.56 0.77 -4.88
CA SER A 22 26.68 0.08 -3.60
C SER A 22 27.77 0.79 -2.79
N VAL A 23 27.39 1.37 -1.65
CA VAL A 23 28.35 1.89 -0.68
C VAL A 23 28.87 0.69 0.11
N ILE A 24 30.17 0.38 -0.04
CA ILE A 24 30.84 -0.73 0.65
C ILE A 24 31.59 -0.15 1.84
N PHE A 25 31.14 -0.46 3.07
CA PHE A 25 31.87 -0.21 4.31
C PHE A 25 32.56 -1.51 4.72
N PHE A 26 33.88 -1.47 4.93
CA PHE A 26 34.64 -2.62 5.44
C PHE A 26 34.76 -2.49 6.97
N PHE A 27 34.10 -3.38 7.71
CA PHE A 27 34.27 -3.53 9.15
C PHE A 27 34.47 -5.00 9.52
N GLY A 28 35.20 -5.22 10.61
CA GLY A 28 35.69 -6.53 11.05
C GLY A 28 34.61 -7.41 11.65
N MET A 29 33.66 -7.85 10.83
CA MET A 29 32.74 -8.93 11.14
C MET A 29 33.37 -10.28 10.79
N THR A 30 32.94 -11.35 11.45
CA THR A 30 33.25 -12.73 11.04
C THR A 30 32.10 -13.32 10.24
N GLU A 31 32.30 -14.43 9.51
CA GLU A 31 31.21 -15.17 8.83
C GLU A 31 30.03 -15.50 9.78
N ASP A 32 30.30 -15.65 11.10
CA ASP A 32 29.32 -15.90 12.17
C ASP A 32 28.51 -14.65 12.59
N ASP A 33 28.87 -13.44 12.14
CA ASP A 33 28.17 -12.19 12.49
C ASP A 33 27.19 -11.71 11.40
N THR A 34 27.02 -12.48 10.31
CA THR A 34 26.11 -12.11 9.22
C THR A 34 24.68 -12.00 9.73
N ILE A 35 24.05 -10.85 9.49
CA ILE A 35 22.63 -10.62 9.75
C ILE A 35 21.90 -10.54 8.41
N ASN A 36 20.90 -11.40 8.21
CA ASN A 36 20.04 -11.39 7.04
C ASN A 36 18.58 -11.22 7.45
N PHE A 37 17.87 -10.27 6.88
CA PHE A 37 16.44 -10.08 7.18
C PHE A 37 15.68 -9.59 5.96
N TYR A 38 14.38 -9.91 5.92
CA TYR A 38 13.50 -9.45 4.85
C TYR A 38 12.61 -8.30 5.34
N VAL A 39 12.42 -7.27 4.53
CA VAL A 39 11.57 -6.12 4.86
C VAL A 39 10.54 -5.92 3.77
N PHE A 40 9.29 -5.69 4.13
CA PHE A 40 8.19 -5.47 3.19
C PHE A 40 7.08 -4.67 3.83
N SER A 41 6.17 -4.12 3.02
CA SER A 41 5.07 -3.28 3.51
C SER A 41 3.90 -3.28 2.53
N ASP A 42 2.75 -2.79 3.01
CA ASP A 42 1.56 -2.53 2.17
C ASP A 42 1.05 -3.81 1.48
N SER A 43 0.79 -4.85 2.29
CA SER A 43 0.11 -6.05 1.79
C SER A 43 -1.40 -5.84 1.61
N GLN A 44 -1.99 -4.93 2.40
CA GLN A 44 -3.40 -4.49 2.36
C GLN A 44 -4.38 -5.60 1.97
N GLY A 45 -4.35 -6.71 2.71
CA GLY A 45 -5.31 -7.81 2.55
C GLY A 45 -4.99 -8.81 1.44
N TYR A 46 -4.12 -8.48 0.46
CA TYR A 46 -3.64 -9.45 -0.51
C TYR A 46 -2.55 -10.34 0.10
N GLN A 47 -2.91 -11.59 0.33
CA GLN A 47 -2.03 -12.55 1.01
C GLN A 47 -0.98 -13.19 0.11
N GLY A 48 -1.19 -13.23 -1.21
CA GLY A 48 -0.32 -13.99 -2.11
C GLY A 48 1.13 -13.49 -2.18
N GLY A 49 1.37 -12.19 -1.96
CA GLY A 49 2.73 -11.66 -1.84
C GLY A 49 3.38 -12.08 -0.52
N VAL A 50 2.64 -11.95 0.59
CA VAL A 50 3.09 -12.39 1.92
C VAL A 50 3.37 -13.90 1.95
N GLU A 51 2.56 -14.72 1.31
CA GLU A 51 2.79 -16.17 1.18
C GLU A 51 4.08 -16.49 0.43
N GLN A 52 4.39 -15.75 -0.63
CA GLN A 52 5.66 -15.88 -1.36
C GLN A 52 6.84 -15.52 -0.46
N ILE A 53 6.74 -14.40 0.28
CA ILE A 53 7.79 -13.95 1.21
C ILE A 53 8.02 -14.98 2.31
N VAL A 54 6.95 -15.45 2.97
CA VAL A 54 7.02 -16.48 4.01
C VAL A 54 7.59 -17.79 3.46
N THR A 55 7.24 -18.17 2.24
CA THR A 55 7.82 -19.36 1.58
C THR A 55 9.31 -19.19 1.33
N ALA A 56 9.74 -18.02 0.84
CA ALA A 56 11.14 -17.70 0.64
C ALA A 56 11.91 -17.67 1.97
N ALA A 57 11.35 -17.06 3.01
CA ALA A 57 11.94 -17.01 4.35
C ALA A 57 12.08 -18.41 4.95
N ASN A 58 11.08 -19.28 4.80
CA ASN A 58 11.16 -20.66 5.26
C ASN A 58 12.25 -21.47 4.54
N LEU A 59 12.52 -21.16 3.27
CA LEU A 59 13.55 -21.80 2.47
C LEU A 59 14.95 -21.28 2.81
N ASN A 60 15.13 -19.96 2.83
CA ASN A 60 16.42 -19.30 2.92
C ASN A 60 16.85 -18.99 4.35
N ARG A 61 15.90 -18.99 5.29
CA ARG A 61 16.09 -18.77 6.73
C ARG A 61 16.86 -17.48 7.06
N PRO A 62 16.32 -16.29 6.69
CA PRO A 62 16.79 -15.05 7.29
C PRO A 62 16.62 -15.10 8.81
N ASP A 63 17.34 -14.26 9.55
CA ASP A 63 17.21 -14.10 11.00
C ASP A 63 15.79 -13.69 11.40
N PHE A 64 15.12 -12.89 10.57
CA PHE A 64 13.70 -12.53 10.72
C PHE A 64 13.12 -11.92 9.44
N ILE A 65 11.81 -11.71 9.44
CA ILE A 65 11.11 -10.89 8.46
C ILE A 65 10.36 -9.74 9.15
N PHE A 66 10.23 -8.60 8.48
CA PHE A 66 9.64 -7.37 9.03
C PHE A 66 8.57 -6.78 8.10
N HIS A 67 7.38 -6.50 8.64
CA HIS A 67 6.29 -5.81 7.92
C HIS A 67 6.11 -4.35 8.41
N CYS A 68 6.33 -3.36 7.54
CA CYS A 68 6.28 -1.93 7.89
C CYS A 68 4.87 -1.29 7.90
N GLY A 69 3.84 -2.02 8.35
CA GLY A 69 2.47 -1.50 8.42
C GLY A 69 1.62 -1.67 7.15
N ASP A 70 0.34 -1.36 7.28
CA ASP A 70 -0.73 -1.63 6.30
C ASP A 70 -0.85 -3.13 6.00
N LEU A 71 -0.97 -3.91 7.08
CA LEU A 71 -1.19 -5.36 7.05
C LEU A 71 -2.61 -5.67 6.56
N THR A 72 -3.56 -4.85 6.98
CA THR A 72 -4.98 -4.98 6.66
C THR A 72 -5.45 -3.76 5.88
N PRO A 73 -6.48 -3.90 5.05
CA PRO A 73 -7.05 -2.76 4.35
C PRO A 73 -7.92 -1.84 5.22
N PHE A 74 -8.55 -2.41 6.25
CA PHE A 74 -9.56 -1.73 7.07
C PHE A 74 -9.49 -2.02 8.57
N GLY A 75 -8.46 -2.71 9.06
CA GLY A 75 -8.37 -3.00 10.49
C GLY A 75 -9.48 -3.93 11.01
N GLN A 76 -10.11 -4.73 10.14
CA GLN A 76 -11.19 -5.65 10.56
C GLN A 76 -10.63 -6.98 11.08
N GLU A 77 -11.33 -7.58 12.03
CA GLU A 77 -10.96 -8.85 12.66
C GLU A 77 -10.64 -9.97 11.67
N ASN A 78 -11.51 -10.19 10.68
CA ASN A 78 -11.31 -11.22 9.65
C ASN A 78 -10.07 -10.95 8.78
N GLN A 79 -9.69 -9.69 8.60
CA GLN A 79 -8.51 -9.30 7.83
C GLN A 79 -7.24 -9.57 8.65
N TYR A 80 -7.25 -9.22 9.93
CA TYR A 80 -6.17 -9.55 10.86
C TYR A 80 -5.96 -11.06 10.98
N GLN A 81 -7.04 -11.83 11.10
CA GLN A 81 -6.98 -13.30 11.08
C GLN A 81 -6.35 -13.84 9.80
N ALA A 82 -6.71 -13.27 8.63
CA ALA A 82 -6.17 -13.71 7.34
C ALA A 82 -4.66 -13.48 7.24
N ILE A 83 -4.18 -12.27 7.53
CA ILE A 83 -2.74 -11.96 7.48
C ILE A 83 -1.96 -12.72 8.56
N LYS A 84 -2.51 -12.82 9.78
CA LYS A 84 -1.89 -13.60 10.86
C LYS A 84 -1.72 -15.07 10.48
N THR A 85 -2.73 -15.68 9.84
CA THR A 85 -2.67 -17.07 9.38
C THR A 85 -1.51 -17.31 8.43
N VAL A 86 -1.20 -16.34 7.57
CA VAL A 86 -0.09 -16.45 6.61
C VAL A 86 1.25 -16.25 7.32
N LEU A 87 1.37 -15.22 8.14
CA LEU A 87 2.59 -14.90 8.88
C LEU A 87 2.97 -16.01 9.88
N ASP A 88 1.98 -16.67 10.51
CA ASP A 88 2.19 -17.78 11.45
C ASP A 88 2.76 -19.06 10.80
N ARG A 89 2.79 -19.11 9.47
CA ARG A 89 3.48 -20.18 8.73
C ARG A 89 4.99 -19.93 8.63
N SER A 90 5.47 -18.76 9.02
CA SER A 90 6.90 -18.45 9.08
C SER A 90 7.58 -19.28 10.17
N ILE A 91 8.70 -19.91 9.82
CA ILE A 91 9.57 -20.62 10.78
C ILE A 91 10.63 -19.70 11.39
N VAL A 92 10.78 -18.49 10.83
CA VAL A 92 11.65 -17.43 11.33
C VAL A 92 10.79 -16.37 12.05
N PRO A 93 11.35 -15.62 13.01
CA PRO A 93 10.64 -14.53 13.69
C PRO A 93 10.01 -13.55 12.70
N VAL A 94 8.80 -13.09 13.05
CA VAL A 94 8.06 -12.07 12.31
C VAL A 94 7.91 -10.86 13.21
N TYR A 95 8.37 -9.72 12.73
CA TYR A 95 8.20 -8.42 13.36
C TYR A 95 7.27 -7.56 12.51
N THR A 96 6.51 -6.69 13.16
CA THR A 96 5.56 -5.80 12.48
C THR A 96 5.54 -4.44 13.16
N THR A 97 5.17 -3.42 12.41
CA THR A 97 4.57 -2.20 12.94
C THR A 97 3.21 -1.96 12.28
N ILE A 98 2.50 -0.94 12.72
CA ILE A 98 1.14 -0.63 12.31
C ILE A 98 1.12 0.52 11.28
N GLY A 99 0.25 0.42 10.27
CA GLY A 99 0.00 1.47 9.28
C GLY A 99 -1.36 2.15 9.44
N ASN A 100 -1.69 3.13 8.59
CA ASN A 100 -2.94 3.87 8.72
C ASN A 100 -4.18 3.06 8.32
N HIS A 101 -4.04 2.07 7.43
CA HIS A 101 -5.16 1.18 7.08
C HIS A 101 -5.53 0.24 8.24
N ASP A 102 -4.55 -0.14 9.05
CA ASP A 102 -4.73 -1.00 10.22
C ASP A 102 -5.56 -0.33 11.35
N LEU A 103 -5.56 1.00 11.43
CA LEU A 103 -6.34 1.76 12.41
C LEU A 103 -7.83 1.90 12.06
N LYS A 104 -8.21 1.66 10.81
CA LYS A 104 -9.59 1.81 10.35
C LYS A 104 -10.51 0.85 11.11
N ASP A 105 -11.79 1.18 11.18
CA ASP A 105 -12.81 0.45 11.96
C ASP A 105 -12.42 0.21 13.44
N GLY A 106 -11.54 1.04 14.01
CA GLY A 106 -11.02 0.86 15.37
C GLY A 106 -10.00 -0.28 15.50
N GLY A 107 -9.42 -0.72 14.39
CA GLY A 107 -8.54 -1.88 14.29
C GLY A 107 -7.21 -1.78 15.03
N GLY A 108 -6.84 -0.61 15.56
CA GLY A 108 -5.62 -0.44 16.36
C GLY A 108 -5.57 -1.36 17.60
N THR A 109 -6.71 -1.57 18.28
CA THR A 109 -6.75 -2.53 19.39
C THR A 109 -6.58 -3.97 18.91
N LEU A 110 -7.16 -4.31 17.76
CA LEU A 110 -6.99 -5.65 17.17
C LEU A 110 -5.54 -5.88 16.73
N TYR A 111 -4.88 -4.89 16.14
CA TYR A 111 -3.45 -4.96 15.85
C TYR A 111 -2.65 -5.36 17.10
N GLU A 112 -2.86 -4.66 18.23
CA GLU A 112 -2.16 -4.96 19.47
C GLU A 112 -2.47 -6.36 20.02
N GLU A 113 -3.71 -6.83 19.88
CA GLU A 113 -4.10 -8.20 20.29
C GLU A 113 -3.42 -9.28 19.43
N TYR A 114 -3.27 -9.04 18.13
CA TYR A 114 -2.72 -10.01 17.17
C TYR A 114 -1.19 -9.99 17.06
N PHE A 115 -0.59 -8.80 17.12
CA PHE A 115 0.83 -8.57 16.81
C PHE A 115 1.62 -7.92 17.96
N GLY A 116 0.95 -7.44 19.00
CA GLY A 116 1.58 -6.78 20.14
C GLY A 116 1.86 -5.29 19.88
N ILE A 117 2.78 -4.73 20.66
CA ILE A 117 3.10 -3.30 20.62
C ILE A 117 3.68 -2.87 19.27
N SER A 118 3.33 -1.68 18.80
CA SER A 118 3.82 -1.08 17.54
C SER A 118 5.14 -0.31 17.68
N THR A 119 5.65 -0.21 18.92
CA THR A 119 6.79 0.63 19.29
C THR A 119 7.70 -0.18 20.21
N TYR A 120 8.89 -0.51 19.73
CA TYR A 120 9.84 -1.37 20.44
C TYR A 120 11.21 -1.31 19.76
N SER A 121 12.23 -1.81 20.45
CA SER A 121 13.56 -1.97 19.88
C SER A 121 14.21 -3.27 20.36
N PHE A 122 15.19 -3.74 19.60
CA PHE A 122 16.00 -4.90 19.96
C PHE A 122 17.37 -4.85 19.31
N ASP A 123 18.33 -5.55 19.91
CA ASP A 123 19.68 -5.73 19.36
C ASP A 123 19.82 -7.13 18.78
N LEU A 124 20.51 -7.22 17.64
CA LEU A 124 20.99 -8.48 17.08
C LEU A 124 22.42 -8.25 16.57
N GLY A 125 23.38 -8.99 17.12
CA GLY A 125 24.80 -8.81 16.79
C GLY A 125 25.26 -7.36 16.99
N PRO A 126 25.91 -6.73 16.00
CA PRO A 126 26.35 -5.33 16.07
C PRO A 126 25.25 -4.30 15.74
N ALA A 127 24.02 -4.75 15.47
CA ALA A 127 22.95 -3.91 14.95
C ALA A 127 21.82 -3.68 15.97
N HIS A 128 21.32 -2.45 16.00
CA HIS A 128 20.15 -2.02 16.75
C HIS A 128 18.98 -1.77 15.79
N PHE A 129 17.82 -2.31 16.13
CA PHE A 129 16.60 -2.23 15.34
C PHE A 129 15.55 -1.46 16.13
N THR A 130 15.20 -0.26 15.68
CA THR A 130 14.20 0.62 16.31
C THR A 130 12.92 0.63 15.50
N VAL A 131 11.79 0.39 16.15
CA VAL A 131 10.46 0.38 15.54
C VAL A 131 9.58 1.40 16.25
N PHE A 132 8.92 2.27 15.48
CA PHE A 132 8.02 3.29 16.06
C PHE A 132 6.79 3.53 15.20
N ASN A 133 5.73 4.01 15.84
CA ASN A 133 4.39 4.12 15.28
C ASN A 133 4.13 5.50 14.64
N THR A 134 3.80 5.50 13.36
CA THR A 134 3.35 6.67 12.59
C THR A 134 1.97 6.48 11.95
N SER A 135 1.22 5.45 12.36
CA SER A 135 -0.05 5.04 11.74
C SER A 135 -1.13 6.12 11.72
N THR A 136 -1.07 7.13 12.57
CA THR A 136 -1.99 8.27 12.55
C THR A 136 -1.65 9.33 11.49
N GLY A 137 -0.69 9.06 10.62
CA GLY A 137 -0.19 9.96 9.58
C GLY A 137 0.90 10.93 10.03
N ASP A 138 1.27 10.88 11.30
CA ASP A 138 2.35 11.68 11.88
C ASP A 138 2.91 10.98 13.12
N ILE A 139 4.07 11.42 13.60
CA ILE A 139 4.65 10.99 14.87
C ILE A 139 4.12 11.86 16.02
N THR A 140 3.70 11.23 17.12
CA THR A 140 3.29 11.97 18.32
C THR A 140 4.50 12.47 19.11
N SER A 141 4.34 13.49 19.95
CA SER A 141 5.45 13.96 20.79
C SER A 141 5.94 12.91 21.80
N GLN A 142 5.06 12.02 22.26
CA GLN A 142 5.44 10.91 23.14
C GLN A 142 6.29 9.88 22.38
N GLU A 143 5.86 9.55 21.16
CA GLU A 143 6.58 8.61 20.29
C GLU A 143 7.94 9.16 19.89
N PHE A 144 8.02 10.45 19.54
CA PHE A 144 9.28 11.13 19.22
C PHE A 144 10.24 11.11 20.42
N ALA A 145 9.76 11.40 21.63
CA ALA A 145 10.60 11.37 22.83
C ALA A 145 11.09 9.95 23.17
N TRP A 146 10.28 8.93 22.91
CA TRP A 146 10.70 7.54 23.05
C TRP A 146 11.79 7.18 22.04
N LEU A 147 11.60 7.55 20.77
CA LEU A 147 12.54 7.31 19.67
C LEU A 147 13.89 8.00 19.92
N GLU A 148 13.88 9.28 20.32
CA GLU A 148 15.09 10.03 20.69
C GLU A 148 15.83 9.33 21.85
N HIS A 149 15.08 8.86 22.86
CA HIS A 149 15.68 8.14 23.98
C HIS A 149 16.33 6.83 23.55
N ASP A 150 15.64 6.02 22.75
CA ASP A 150 16.13 4.73 22.24
C ASP A 150 17.44 4.89 21.45
N LEU A 151 17.45 5.80 20.48
CA LEU A 151 18.63 6.10 19.66
C LEU A 151 19.80 6.72 20.45
N THR A 152 19.51 7.41 21.56
CA THR A 152 20.53 7.94 22.46
C THR A 152 21.15 6.86 23.35
N GLN A 153 20.43 5.79 23.66
CA GLN A 153 20.92 4.73 24.56
C GLN A 153 21.69 3.63 23.84
N THR A 154 21.55 3.50 22.52
CA THR A 154 22.22 2.44 21.77
C THR A 154 23.68 2.76 21.42
N GLU A 155 24.56 1.82 21.75
CA GLU A 155 25.98 1.82 21.38
C GLU A 155 26.26 0.89 20.19
N ALA A 156 25.20 0.43 19.50
CA ALA A 156 25.34 -0.44 18.33
C ALA A 156 26.13 0.24 17.20
N GLU A 157 26.81 -0.56 16.41
CA GLU A 157 27.56 -0.07 15.25
C GLU A 157 26.62 0.29 14.12
N PHE A 158 25.57 -0.53 13.91
CA PHE A 158 24.56 -0.31 12.88
C PHE A 158 23.20 0.00 13.49
N ARG A 159 22.47 0.93 12.89
CA ARG A 159 21.14 1.39 13.34
C ARG A 159 20.14 1.30 12.20
N PHE A 160 19.12 0.47 12.39
CA PHE A 160 18.01 0.31 11.46
C PHE A 160 16.73 0.81 12.10
N VAL A 161 15.99 1.64 11.37
CA VAL A 161 14.73 2.22 11.82
C VAL A 161 13.59 1.75 10.94
N PHE A 162 12.47 1.38 11.54
CA PHE A 162 11.28 0.89 10.86
C PHE A 162 10.05 1.67 11.30
N THR A 163 9.29 2.19 10.34
CA THR A 163 8.00 2.83 10.58
C THR A 163 7.12 2.74 9.32
N HIS A 164 5.87 3.18 9.38
CA HIS A 164 5.00 3.14 8.21
C HIS A 164 5.15 4.35 7.29
N PHE A 165 4.96 5.58 7.81
CA PHE A 165 5.03 6.81 7.02
C PHE A 165 6.47 7.28 6.80
N PRO A 166 6.90 7.53 5.55
CA PRO A 166 8.17 8.19 5.29
C PRO A 166 8.15 9.67 5.69
N PRO A 167 9.30 10.26 6.07
CA PRO A 167 9.38 11.68 6.37
C PRO A 167 9.26 12.58 5.13
N PHE A 168 9.41 12.05 3.92
CA PHE A 168 9.25 12.78 2.66
C PHE A 168 8.74 11.88 1.54
N ASP A 169 8.08 12.47 0.54
CA ASP A 169 7.69 11.79 -0.70
C ASP A 169 8.79 12.02 -1.77
N PRO A 170 9.42 10.97 -2.32
CA PRO A 170 10.46 11.12 -3.33
C PRO A 170 9.91 11.48 -4.73
N ARG A 171 8.59 11.39 -4.94
CA ARG A 171 7.97 11.66 -6.25
C ARG A 171 7.79 13.16 -6.46
N THR A 172 8.17 13.65 -7.63
CA THR A 172 8.16 15.09 -7.93
C THR A 172 6.74 15.64 -7.93
N GLY A 173 6.45 16.58 -7.03
CA GLY A 173 5.15 17.27 -6.96
C GLY A 173 4.08 16.56 -6.14
N GLU A 174 4.40 15.40 -5.57
CA GLU A 174 3.50 14.63 -4.71
C GLU A 174 3.74 14.95 -3.22
N ASN A 175 2.78 14.59 -2.37
CA ASN A 175 2.86 14.79 -0.93
C ASN A 175 2.14 13.67 -0.17
N HIS A 176 2.71 12.47 -0.23
CA HIS A 176 2.20 11.27 0.45
C HIS A 176 3.15 10.79 1.57
N SER A 177 3.62 11.73 2.40
CA SER A 177 4.50 11.49 3.55
C SER A 177 3.83 11.89 4.87
N LEU A 178 4.58 11.93 5.97
CA LEU A 178 4.09 12.52 7.23
C LEU A 178 3.39 13.87 6.99
N VAL A 179 2.25 14.06 7.66
CA VAL A 179 1.37 15.21 7.44
C VAL A 179 2.04 16.54 7.83
N ASN A 180 2.87 16.55 8.86
CA ASN A 180 3.53 17.76 9.36
C ASN A 180 5.00 17.81 8.94
N SER A 181 5.34 18.80 8.10
CA SER A 181 6.72 19.03 7.65
C SER A 181 7.70 19.32 8.79
N THR A 182 7.22 19.80 9.94
CA THR A 182 8.05 19.99 11.14
C THR A 182 8.51 18.65 11.69
N SER A 183 7.58 17.71 11.87
CA SER A 183 7.87 16.34 12.29
C SER A 183 8.83 15.66 11.32
N SER A 184 8.60 15.80 10.01
CA SER A 184 9.52 15.32 8.97
C SER A 184 10.93 15.84 9.15
N THR A 185 11.08 17.16 9.35
CA THR A 185 12.39 17.80 9.53
C THR A 185 13.07 17.35 10.83
N GLN A 186 12.31 17.16 11.90
CA GLN A 186 12.82 16.68 13.18
C GLN A 186 13.31 15.24 13.08
N LEU A 187 12.57 14.36 12.40
CA LEU A 187 12.99 12.96 12.20
C LEU A 187 14.23 12.87 11.32
N ILE A 188 14.29 13.60 10.21
CA ILE A 188 15.48 13.62 9.35
C ILE A 188 16.71 14.10 10.14
N SER A 189 16.56 15.17 10.93
CA SER A 189 17.64 15.67 11.80
C SER A 189 18.05 14.66 12.86
N LEU A 190 17.08 13.99 13.50
CA LEU A 190 17.35 12.99 14.54
C LEU A 190 18.10 11.78 13.96
N PHE A 191 17.67 11.28 12.80
CA PHE A 191 18.33 10.16 12.14
C PHE A 191 19.75 10.51 11.66
N GLU A 192 19.96 11.74 11.18
CA GLU A 192 21.29 12.26 10.87
C GLU A 192 22.18 12.36 12.13
N GLU A 193 21.66 12.94 13.21
CA GLU A 193 22.40 13.14 14.46
C GLU A 193 22.86 11.82 15.11
N HIS A 194 22.02 10.79 15.02
CA HIS A 194 22.30 9.46 15.57
C HIS A 194 22.94 8.50 14.56
N GLU A 195 23.39 8.99 13.39
CA GLU A 195 24.05 8.18 12.36
C GLU A 195 23.26 6.91 12.00
N VAL A 196 21.94 7.04 11.80
CA VAL A 196 21.08 5.93 11.37
C VAL A 196 21.51 5.48 9.97
N ASP A 197 21.74 4.17 9.79
CA ASP A 197 22.17 3.63 8.50
C ASP A 197 21.00 3.56 7.51
N VAL A 198 19.86 3.02 7.95
CA VAL A 198 18.68 2.84 7.10
C VAL A 198 17.37 3.06 7.84
N VAL A 199 16.46 3.78 7.19
CA VAL A 199 15.06 3.92 7.57
C VAL A 199 14.20 3.19 6.54
N PHE A 200 13.48 2.16 6.96
CA PHE A 200 12.54 1.41 6.12
C PHE A 200 11.10 1.86 6.37
N THR A 201 10.38 2.15 5.29
CA THR A 201 8.97 2.60 5.33
C THR A 201 8.10 1.98 4.25
N GLY A 202 6.80 2.22 4.36
CA GLY A 202 5.78 1.81 3.38
C GLY A 202 5.03 3.02 2.80
N HIS A 203 3.70 2.91 2.76
CA HIS A 203 2.72 3.98 2.62
C HIS A 203 2.63 4.66 1.23
N ILE A 204 3.72 4.79 0.49
CA ILE A 204 3.73 5.42 -0.85
C ILE A 204 3.42 4.39 -1.97
N HIS A 205 3.37 3.10 -1.64
CA HIS A 205 3.09 2.01 -2.59
C HIS A 205 4.04 1.96 -3.80
N ILE A 206 5.32 2.21 -3.56
CA ILE A 206 6.40 2.10 -4.54
C ILE A 206 7.63 1.45 -3.89
N TYR A 207 8.56 1.02 -4.73
CA TYR A 207 9.96 0.88 -4.38
C TYR A 207 10.67 2.22 -4.56
N ASN A 208 11.39 2.69 -3.54
CA ASN A 208 12.31 3.80 -3.67
C ASN A 208 13.50 3.65 -2.73
N GLU A 209 14.70 3.99 -3.19
CA GLU A 209 15.88 4.16 -2.36
C GLU A 209 16.45 5.57 -2.57
N THR A 210 16.56 6.34 -1.48
CA THR A 210 17.12 7.70 -1.50
C THR A 210 18.04 7.90 -0.30
N VAL A 211 19.15 8.62 -0.47
CA VAL A 211 20.04 9.00 0.64
C VAL A 211 19.86 10.49 0.94
N VAL A 212 19.56 10.81 2.20
CA VAL A 212 19.43 12.19 2.69
C VAL A 212 20.33 12.35 3.91
N ASN A 213 21.24 13.32 3.86
CA ASN A 213 22.19 13.62 4.95
C ASN A 213 22.97 12.40 5.48
N GLY A 214 23.32 11.46 4.59
CA GLY A 214 24.05 10.25 4.95
C GLY A 214 23.19 9.07 5.39
N VAL A 215 21.91 9.30 5.72
CA VAL A 215 20.93 8.24 6.07
C VAL A 215 20.28 7.71 4.80
N LYS A 216 20.21 6.39 4.66
CA LYS A 216 19.47 5.75 3.56
C LYS A 216 17.99 5.59 3.94
N TYR A 217 17.09 5.95 3.04
CA TYR A 217 15.65 5.76 3.17
C TYR A 217 15.21 4.77 2.10
N VAL A 218 14.52 3.71 2.51
CA VAL A 218 14.00 2.68 1.63
C VAL A 218 12.49 2.56 1.82
N ILE A 219 11.75 2.88 0.76
CA ILE A 219 10.29 2.68 0.70
C ILE A 219 10.04 1.32 0.03
N THR A 220 9.31 0.43 0.70
CA THR A 220 9.07 -0.96 0.27
C THR A 220 7.58 -1.33 0.23
N GLY A 221 6.74 -0.46 -0.36
CA GLY A 221 5.27 -0.63 -0.39
C GLY A 221 4.75 -1.55 -1.50
N GLY A 222 5.39 -2.71 -1.71
CA GLY A 222 5.13 -3.61 -2.83
C GLY A 222 4.67 -5.02 -2.45
N ALA A 223 4.24 -5.27 -1.21
CA ALA A 223 3.96 -6.63 -0.74
C ALA A 223 2.61 -7.21 -1.20
N GLY A 224 1.70 -6.38 -1.72
CA GLY A 224 0.42 -6.87 -2.22
C GLY A 224 -0.57 -5.82 -2.71
N ALA A 225 -0.57 -4.63 -2.11
CA ALA A 225 -1.47 -3.54 -2.49
C ALA A 225 -1.20 -3.02 -3.92
N SER A 226 -2.15 -2.28 -4.48
CA SER A 226 -1.96 -1.58 -5.77
C SER A 226 -0.74 -0.66 -5.70
N VAL A 227 0.18 -0.77 -6.67
CA VAL A 227 1.35 0.13 -6.76
C VAL A 227 0.99 1.45 -7.45
N TYR A 228 1.60 2.56 -7.02
CA TYR A 228 1.27 3.92 -7.49
C TYR A 228 2.22 4.51 -8.54
N ALA A 229 3.01 3.66 -9.19
CA ALA A 229 3.94 4.04 -10.24
C ALA A 229 3.97 2.96 -11.34
N ASP A 230 4.55 3.30 -12.49
CA ASP A 230 5.00 2.29 -13.45
C ASP A 230 6.31 1.65 -12.98
N GLU A 231 6.72 0.56 -13.62
CA GLU A 231 7.92 -0.21 -13.27
C GLU A 231 9.20 0.66 -13.27
N ASP A 232 9.33 1.57 -14.25
CA ASP A 232 10.48 2.49 -14.37
C ASP A 232 10.58 3.47 -13.19
N ASN A 233 9.45 3.77 -12.55
CA ASN A 233 9.36 4.65 -11.38
C ASN A 233 9.13 3.88 -10.06
N GLY A 234 9.47 2.59 -10.01
CA GLY A 234 9.43 1.77 -8.79
C GLY A 234 8.08 1.11 -8.51
N GLY A 235 7.16 1.10 -9.47
CA GLY A 235 5.89 0.37 -9.40
C GLY A 235 6.07 -1.14 -9.58
N ILE A 236 6.72 -1.77 -8.61
CA ILE A 236 7.03 -3.21 -8.63
C ILE A 236 6.54 -3.90 -7.37
N TYR A 237 6.06 -5.14 -7.52
CA TYR A 237 5.75 -6.02 -6.40
C TYR A 237 7.04 -6.66 -5.90
N HIS A 238 7.39 -6.45 -4.64
CA HIS A 238 8.70 -6.82 -4.11
C HIS A 238 8.70 -6.93 -2.58
N TYR A 239 9.78 -7.53 -2.07
CA TYR A 239 10.27 -7.32 -0.71
C TYR A 239 11.77 -7.01 -0.77
N MET A 240 12.33 -6.44 0.28
CA MET A 240 13.76 -6.18 0.40
C MET A 240 14.46 -7.34 1.07
N ASN A 241 15.52 -7.87 0.45
CA ASN A 241 16.49 -8.74 1.11
C ASN A 241 17.65 -7.88 1.62
N VAL A 242 17.83 -7.83 2.94
CA VAL A 242 18.87 -7.03 3.60
C VAL A 242 19.90 -7.95 4.20
N THR A 243 21.17 -7.73 3.88
CA THR A 243 22.29 -8.51 4.41
C THR A 243 23.36 -7.56 4.93
N LEU A 244 23.72 -7.71 6.20
CA LEU A 244 24.84 -7.05 6.84
C LEU A 244 25.90 -8.12 7.17
N ASN A 245 27.10 -7.98 6.60
CA ASN A 245 28.23 -8.89 6.84
C ASN A 245 29.57 -8.14 6.79
N GLU A 246 30.69 -8.87 6.77
CA GLU A 246 32.05 -8.29 6.71
C GLU A 246 32.34 -7.43 5.47
N ASP A 247 31.59 -7.67 4.37
CA ASP A 247 31.68 -6.89 3.15
C ASP A 247 30.78 -5.62 3.20
N GLY A 248 29.98 -5.47 4.25
CA GLY A 248 29.12 -4.31 4.51
C GLY A 248 27.63 -4.61 4.36
N LEU A 249 26.86 -3.55 4.10
CA LEU A 249 25.40 -3.58 4.01
C LEU A 249 24.91 -3.65 2.56
N THR A 250 24.17 -4.71 2.25
CA THR A 250 23.50 -4.91 0.95
C THR A 250 21.99 -4.90 1.14
N ILE A 251 21.28 -4.19 0.25
CA ILE A 251 19.81 -4.07 0.25
C ILE A 251 19.36 -4.26 -1.19
N GLU A 252 18.61 -5.32 -1.46
CA GLU A 252 18.19 -5.67 -2.82
C GLU A 252 16.70 -5.98 -2.89
N PRO A 253 15.96 -5.43 -3.88
CA PRO A 253 14.57 -5.82 -4.08
C PRO A 253 14.51 -7.22 -4.70
N VAL A 254 13.71 -8.10 -4.10
CA VAL A 254 13.36 -9.40 -4.64
C VAL A 254 11.94 -9.33 -5.20
N ILE A 255 11.82 -9.56 -6.50
CA ILE A 255 10.55 -9.42 -7.24
C ILE A 255 9.57 -10.53 -6.84
N LEU A 256 8.36 -10.12 -6.51
CA LEU A 256 7.22 -10.98 -6.28
C LEU A 256 6.42 -11.13 -7.57
N ASN A 257 5.69 -12.23 -7.69
CA ASN A 257 4.68 -12.33 -8.74
C ASN A 257 3.65 -11.21 -8.56
N THR A 258 3.29 -10.55 -9.66
CA THR A 258 2.15 -9.63 -9.71
C THR A 258 0.93 -10.33 -9.12
N PRO A 259 0.17 -9.68 -8.23
CA PRO A 259 -1.06 -10.23 -7.70
C PRO A 259 -1.96 -10.75 -8.82
N SER A 260 -2.23 -12.06 -8.81
CA SER A 260 -3.26 -12.65 -9.65
C SER A 260 -4.59 -12.40 -8.97
N LEU A 261 -5.04 -11.15 -9.05
CA LEU A 261 -6.33 -10.76 -8.55
C LEU A 261 -7.37 -11.35 -9.50
N PRO A 262 -8.41 -12.04 -9.01
CA PRO A 262 -9.57 -12.33 -9.84
C PRO A 262 -10.17 -10.99 -10.28
N ARG A 263 -9.75 -10.48 -11.42
CA ARG A 263 -10.26 -9.24 -12.03
C ARG A 263 -11.54 -9.51 -12.82
N ASP A 264 -11.86 -10.78 -12.97
CA ASP A 264 -12.99 -11.34 -13.66
C ASP A 264 -14.04 -11.89 -12.70
N VAL A 265 -14.00 -11.57 -11.40
CA VAL A 265 -14.99 -12.04 -10.44
C VAL A 265 -15.40 -10.91 -9.48
N VAL A 266 -16.69 -10.81 -9.19
CA VAL A 266 -17.24 -9.93 -8.15
C VAL A 266 -18.18 -10.71 -7.23
N ALA A 267 -18.04 -10.53 -5.92
CA ALA A 267 -19.02 -11.00 -4.96
C ALA A 267 -20.10 -9.93 -4.76
N VAL A 268 -21.36 -10.34 -4.76
CA VAL A 268 -22.49 -9.48 -4.42
C VAL A 268 -23.20 -10.09 -3.22
N ARG A 269 -23.34 -9.34 -2.13
CA ARG A 269 -23.92 -9.80 -0.88
C ARG A 269 -25.15 -9.00 -0.52
N GLY A 270 -26.25 -9.69 -0.32
CA GLY A 270 -27.50 -9.12 0.15
C GLY A 270 -27.70 -9.36 1.64
N LEU A 271 -28.87 -8.97 2.14
CA LEU A 271 -29.22 -9.19 3.55
C LEU A 271 -29.56 -10.65 3.88
N ILE A 272 -29.84 -11.47 2.86
CA ILE A 272 -30.36 -12.85 3.01
C ILE A 272 -29.55 -13.84 2.17
N GLU A 273 -29.12 -13.43 0.98
CA GLU A 273 -28.44 -14.29 0.02
C GLU A 273 -27.25 -13.58 -0.61
N ASP A 274 -26.28 -14.38 -1.07
CA ASP A 274 -25.05 -13.91 -1.69
C ASP A 274 -24.85 -14.63 -3.02
N VAL A 275 -24.25 -13.94 -4.00
CA VAL A 275 -23.81 -14.52 -5.26
C VAL A 275 -22.38 -14.10 -5.56
N THR A 276 -21.67 -14.92 -6.32
CA THR A 276 -20.36 -14.57 -6.88
C THR A 276 -20.44 -14.75 -8.38
N LEU A 277 -20.15 -13.69 -9.13
CA LEU A 277 -20.33 -13.63 -10.58
C LEU A 277 -18.97 -13.53 -11.24
N SER A 278 -18.72 -14.40 -12.20
CA SER A 278 -17.57 -14.30 -13.10
C SER A 278 -17.83 -13.32 -14.25
N LEU A 279 -16.80 -12.94 -15.00
CA LEU A 279 -16.92 -12.15 -16.22
C LEU A 279 -17.84 -12.85 -17.23
N ASP A 280 -17.75 -14.18 -17.34
CA ASP A 280 -18.64 -14.95 -18.21
C ASP A 280 -20.11 -14.83 -17.77
N ASP A 281 -20.39 -14.81 -16.47
CA ASP A 281 -21.74 -14.59 -15.94
C ASP A 281 -22.23 -13.17 -16.26
N LEU A 282 -21.39 -12.16 -16.04
CA LEU A 282 -21.71 -10.75 -16.33
C LEU A 282 -21.96 -10.53 -17.83
N LEU A 283 -21.22 -11.20 -18.72
CA LEU A 283 -21.41 -11.12 -20.17
C LEU A 283 -22.74 -11.73 -20.65
N LEU A 284 -23.43 -12.52 -19.81
CA LEU A 284 -24.75 -13.07 -20.10
C LEU A 284 -25.90 -12.16 -19.63
N MET A 285 -25.60 -11.10 -18.86
CA MET A 285 -26.57 -10.11 -18.39
C MET A 285 -26.76 -8.98 -19.40
N ASP A 286 -27.76 -8.12 -19.19
CA ASP A 286 -28.06 -6.99 -20.08
C ASP A 286 -27.08 -5.83 -19.83
N PRO A 287 -26.21 -5.47 -20.78
CA PRO A 287 -25.17 -4.49 -20.55
C PRO A 287 -25.69 -3.05 -20.65
N VAL A 288 -25.11 -2.18 -19.82
CA VAL A 288 -25.20 -0.72 -19.95
C VAL A 288 -23.89 -0.21 -20.53
N THR A 289 -23.98 0.53 -21.64
CA THR A 289 -22.85 1.19 -22.29
C THR A 289 -23.07 2.69 -22.35
N GLY A 290 -22.02 3.47 -22.03
CA GLY A 290 -22.06 4.91 -22.22
C GLY A 290 -20.70 5.58 -22.09
N TYR A 291 -20.60 6.79 -22.64
CA TYR A 291 -19.42 7.63 -22.48
C TYR A 291 -19.47 8.33 -21.12
N SER A 292 -18.35 8.37 -20.41
CA SER A 292 -18.27 9.06 -19.13
C SER A 292 -16.85 9.57 -18.84
N SER A 293 -16.74 10.42 -17.82
CA SER A 293 -15.53 11.00 -17.25
C SER A 293 -15.83 11.50 -15.85
N PHE A 294 -14.80 11.77 -15.05
CA PHE A 294 -14.96 12.28 -13.68
C PHE A 294 -13.93 13.34 -13.32
N GLN A 295 -14.26 14.22 -12.37
CA GLN A 295 -13.30 15.16 -11.77
C GLN A 295 -12.56 14.55 -10.57
N ASN A 296 -11.27 14.84 -10.45
CA ASN A 296 -10.50 14.58 -9.23
C ASN A 296 -10.65 15.74 -8.22
N GLN A 297 -10.04 15.61 -7.04
CA GLN A 297 -10.08 16.63 -5.96
C GLN A 297 -9.46 17.99 -6.33
N TYR A 298 -8.78 18.08 -7.48
CA TYR A 298 -8.16 19.30 -7.99
C TYR A 298 -8.90 19.82 -9.24
N ASP A 299 -10.16 19.43 -9.42
CA ASP A 299 -11.05 19.80 -10.52
C ASP A 299 -10.56 19.40 -11.93
N ASN A 300 -9.59 18.48 -12.03
CA ASN A 300 -9.11 17.97 -13.31
C ASN A 300 -9.96 16.79 -13.78
N TRP A 301 -10.37 16.82 -15.03
CA TRP A 301 -11.08 15.72 -15.67
C TRP A 301 -10.19 14.53 -16.00
N ARG A 302 -10.65 13.32 -15.66
CA ARG A 302 -9.97 12.04 -15.85
C ARG A 302 -10.98 10.99 -16.33
N GLY A 303 -10.48 9.84 -16.78
CA GLY A 303 -11.32 8.69 -17.11
C GLY A 303 -12.23 8.86 -18.35
N HIS A 304 -11.93 9.80 -19.24
CA HIS A 304 -12.69 9.99 -20.48
C HIS A 304 -12.73 8.70 -21.31
N GLY A 305 -13.92 8.19 -21.59
CA GLY A 305 -14.06 7.05 -22.49
C GLY A 305 -15.42 6.38 -22.39
N THR A 306 -15.57 5.32 -23.16
CA THR A 306 -16.78 4.50 -23.18
C THR A 306 -16.62 3.33 -22.22
N TYR A 307 -17.56 3.19 -21.29
CA TYR A 307 -17.62 2.09 -20.34
C TYR A 307 -18.76 1.17 -20.72
N THR A 308 -18.55 -0.15 -20.61
CA THR A 308 -19.63 -1.14 -20.68
C THR A 308 -19.57 -2.05 -19.47
N GLY A 309 -20.72 -2.30 -18.86
CA GLY A 309 -20.85 -3.06 -17.63
C GLY A 309 -22.28 -3.45 -17.32
N ILE A 310 -22.51 -3.92 -16.10
CA ILE A 310 -23.86 -4.22 -15.58
C ILE A 310 -24.30 -3.14 -14.59
N ALA A 311 -25.57 -2.76 -14.64
CA ALA A 311 -26.11 -1.81 -13.67
C ALA A 311 -26.01 -2.40 -12.24
N ILE A 312 -25.56 -1.60 -11.28
CA ILE A 312 -25.43 -2.06 -9.89
C ILE A 312 -26.79 -2.45 -9.31
N SER A 313 -27.86 -1.77 -9.71
CA SER A 313 -29.23 -2.16 -9.35
C SER A 313 -29.55 -3.59 -9.74
N GLU A 314 -29.19 -4.03 -10.96
CA GLU A 314 -29.43 -5.42 -11.39
C GLU A 314 -28.64 -6.42 -10.55
N LEU A 315 -27.39 -6.10 -10.22
CA LEU A 315 -26.57 -6.95 -9.35
C LEU A 315 -27.17 -7.07 -7.94
N VAL A 316 -27.67 -5.97 -7.39
CA VAL A 316 -28.29 -5.94 -6.06
C VAL A 316 -29.65 -6.67 -6.05
N GLU A 317 -30.42 -6.60 -7.13
CA GLU A 317 -31.67 -7.37 -7.27
C GLU A 317 -31.45 -8.89 -7.31
N LEU A 318 -30.28 -9.37 -7.76
CA LEU A 318 -29.93 -10.80 -7.69
C LEU A 318 -29.84 -11.34 -6.26
N VAL A 319 -29.65 -10.44 -5.28
CA VAL A 319 -29.47 -10.78 -3.87
C VAL A 319 -30.59 -10.26 -2.95
N GLY A 320 -31.78 -10.05 -3.53
CA GLY A 320 -32.98 -9.66 -2.80
C GLY A 320 -33.21 -8.14 -2.71
N GLY A 321 -32.40 -7.34 -3.40
CA GLY A 321 -32.55 -5.89 -3.46
C GLY A 321 -32.02 -5.18 -2.21
N MET A 322 -32.31 -3.88 -2.12
CA MET A 322 -32.08 -3.06 -0.93
C MET A 322 -33.24 -2.07 -0.75
N THR A 323 -33.35 -1.46 0.43
CA THR A 323 -34.36 -0.46 0.76
C THR A 323 -33.75 0.92 0.97
N VAL A 324 -34.60 1.95 1.11
CA VAL A 324 -34.17 3.34 1.35
C VAL A 324 -33.40 3.56 2.65
N ASN A 325 -33.44 2.60 3.58
CA ASN A 325 -32.69 2.67 4.83
C ASN A 325 -31.35 1.93 4.74
N ASP A 326 -31.15 1.11 3.73
CA ASP A 326 -29.95 0.29 3.61
C ASP A 326 -28.83 1.09 2.91
N THR A 327 -27.60 0.69 3.19
CA THR A 327 -26.40 1.26 2.57
C THR A 327 -25.77 0.23 1.67
N LEU A 328 -25.44 0.61 0.43
CA LEU A 328 -24.61 -0.19 -0.44
C LEU A 328 -23.13 0.16 -0.20
N VAL A 329 -22.30 -0.84 0.09
CA VAL A 329 -20.85 -0.68 0.20
C VAL A 329 -20.18 -1.39 -0.95
N VAL A 330 -19.44 -0.64 -1.78
CA VAL A 330 -18.65 -1.19 -2.88
C VAL A 330 -17.18 -1.18 -2.47
N ARG A 331 -16.53 -2.34 -2.47
CA ARG A 331 -15.14 -2.54 -2.03
C ARG A 331 -14.24 -3.02 -3.15
N SER A 332 -13.09 -2.37 -3.26
CA SER A 332 -11.92 -2.82 -4.01
C SER A 332 -11.27 -4.01 -3.29
N PHE A 333 -10.53 -4.83 -4.02
CA PHE A 333 -9.74 -5.91 -3.44
C PHE A 333 -8.66 -5.43 -2.44
N ASP A 334 -8.11 -4.23 -2.65
CA ASP A 334 -7.08 -3.62 -1.79
C ASP A 334 -7.68 -2.94 -0.56
N GLY A 335 -8.93 -3.28 -0.26
CA GLY A 335 -9.73 -2.60 0.73
C GLY A 335 -10.63 -1.59 0.10
N TYR A 336 -10.05 -0.52 -0.48
CA TYR A 336 -10.73 0.75 -0.73
C TYR A 336 -12.24 0.65 -0.96
N ALA A 337 -13.04 1.30 -0.13
CA ALA A 337 -14.50 1.16 -0.14
C ALA A 337 -15.20 2.51 -0.19
N GLN A 338 -16.38 2.51 -0.80
CA GLN A 338 -17.29 3.65 -0.81
C GLN A 338 -18.71 3.20 -0.48
N GLU A 339 -19.41 4.08 0.23
CA GLU A 339 -20.80 3.90 0.64
C GLU A 339 -21.72 4.70 -0.28
N PHE A 340 -22.83 4.08 -0.66
CA PHE A 340 -23.81 4.62 -1.58
C PHE A 340 -25.20 4.41 -1.02
N SER A 341 -26.06 5.43 -1.14
CA SER A 341 -27.42 5.31 -0.67
C SER A 341 -28.30 4.61 -1.70
N TYR A 342 -29.52 4.26 -1.28
CA TYR A 342 -30.52 3.73 -2.19
C TYR A 342 -30.71 4.61 -3.44
N SER A 343 -30.65 5.93 -3.30
CA SER A 343 -30.82 6.89 -4.40
C SER A 343 -29.66 6.83 -5.41
N ASN A 344 -28.46 6.40 -5.03
CA ASN A 344 -27.36 6.19 -5.97
C ASN A 344 -27.60 4.94 -6.85
N VAL A 345 -28.13 3.88 -6.25
CA VAL A 345 -28.39 2.59 -6.92
C VAL A 345 -29.66 2.64 -7.76
N TYR A 346 -30.71 3.26 -7.22
CA TYR A 346 -32.03 3.43 -7.84
C TYR A 346 -32.36 4.93 -7.94
N PRO A 347 -31.73 5.66 -8.87
CA PRO A 347 -31.88 7.11 -8.96
C PRO A 347 -33.32 7.52 -9.28
N ASN A 348 -33.80 8.51 -8.54
CA ASN A 348 -35.01 9.24 -8.92
C ASN A 348 -34.78 10.07 -10.20
N ALA A 349 -35.83 10.65 -10.77
CA ALA A 349 -35.74 11.39 -12.04
C ALA A 349 -34.66 12.49 -12.04
N THR A 350 -34.52 13.23 -10.94
CA THR A 350 -33.51 14.29 -10.81
C THR A 350 -32.10 13.71 -10.80
N TRP A 351 -31.86 12.66 -10.02
CA TRP A 351 -30.53 12.04 -9.94
C TRP A 351 -30.17 11.29 -11.22
N ALA A 352 -31.15 10.74 -11.93
CA ALA A 352 -30.93 10.13 -13.22
C ALA A 352 -30.49 11.14 -14.29
N GLU A 353 -30.91 12.41 -14.18
CA GLU A 353 -30.45 13.49 -15.06
C GLU A 353 -29.03 13.99 -14.72
N ILE A 354 -28.54 13.73 -13.50
CA ILE A 354 -27.24 14.21 -13.00
C ILE A 354 -26.18 13.10 -13.02
N GLN A 355 -26.44 11.97 -12.36
CA GLN A 355 -25.52 10.84 -12.22
C GLN A 355 -25.67 9.82 -13.35
N GLY A 356 -26.90 9.65 -13.84
CA GLY A 356 -27.27 8.51 -14.67
C GLY A 356 -27.13 7.16 -13.93
N PRO A 357 -27.10 6.02 -14.66
CA PRO A 357 -26.95 4.72 -14.04
C PRO A 357 -25.56 4.54 -13.41
N MET A 358 -25.55 3.85 -12.28
CA MET A 358 -24.34 3.36 -11.63
C MET A 358 -24.04 1.95 -12.15
N VAL A 359 -22.84 1.74 -12.67
CA VAL A 359 -22.47 0.55 -13.45
C VAL A 359 -21.19 -0.07 -12.91
N LEU A 360 -21.18 -1.40 -12.78
CA LEU A 360 -19.95 -2.17 -12.66
C LEU A 360 -19.38 -2.42 -14.06
N ALA A 361 -18.47 -1.56 -14.50
CA ALA A 361 -17.82 -1.65 -15.79
C ALA A 361 -16.82 -2.82 -15.82
N TYR A 362 -16.94 -3.66 -16.85
CA TYR A 362 -15.96 -4.71 -17.18
C TYR A 362 -15.27 -4.45 -18.54
N THR A 363 -15.61 -3.36 -19.23
CA THR A 363 -14.81 -2.86 -20.36
C THR A 363 -14.64 -1.34 -20.29
N TYR A 364 -13.50 -0.87 -20.80
CA TYR A 364 -13.20 0.54 -21.01
C TYR A 364 -12.57 0.74 -22.38
N ASN A 365 -13.19 1.56 -23.24
CA ASN A 365 -12.80 1.76 -24.64
C ASN A 365 -12.53 0.43 -25.36
N GLU A 366 -13.48 -0.51 -25.23
CA GLU A 366 -13.42 -1.87 -25.80
C GLU A 366 -12.33 -2.79 -25.20
N THR A 367 -11.51 -2.29 -24.27
CA THR A 367 -10.54 -3.10 -23.53
C THR A 367 -11.26 -3.85 -22.42
N SER A 368 -11.18 -5.19 -22.44
CA SER A 368 -11.80 -6.06 -21.43
C SER A 368 -11.08 -5.97 -20.08
N VAL A 369 -11.79 -6.26 -19.00
CA VAL A 369 -11.30 -6.18 -17.61
C VAL A 369 -10.01 -6.96 -17.34
N LEU A 370 -9.78 -8.05 -18.08
CA LEU A 370 -8.55 -8.84 -17.97
C LEU A 370 -7.32 -8.07 -18.48
N ASP A 371 -7.51 -7.16 -19.44
CA ASP A 371 -6.47 -6.32 -20.04
C ASP A 371 -6.57 -4.84 -19.59
N TRP A 372 -7.62 -4.50 -18.85
CA TRP A 372 -7.84 -3.17 -18.32
C TRP A 372 -7.11 -3.01 -16.99
N ALA A 373 -6.18 -2.04 -16.95
CA ALA A 373 -5.33 -1.79 -15.80
C ALA A 373 -6.08 -1.54 -14.48
N ASP A 374 -7.31 -1.00 -14.51
CA ASP A 374 -8.09 -0.66 -13.31
C ASP A 374 -9.04 -1.79 -12.84
N GLY A 375 -9.08 -2.94 -13.52
CA GLY A 375 -10.01 -4.03 -13.22
C GLY A 375 -11.49 -3.63 -13.33
N MET A 376 -12.39 -4.42 -12.72
CA MET A 376 -13.81 -4.05 -12.71
C MET A 376 -13.96 -2.74 -11.94
N ARG A 377 -14.72 -1.80 -12.49
CA ARG A 377 -14.77 -0.45 -11.94
C ARG A 377 -16.19 0.03 -11.75
N LEU A 378 -16.47 0.62 -10.60
CA LEU A 378 -17.70 1.37 -10.39
C LEU A 378 -17.64 2.68 -11.17
N VAL A 379 -18.65 2.91 -12.00
CA VAL A 379 -18.72 4.05 -12.92
C VAL A 379 -20.12 4.65 -12.88
N MET A 380 -20.20 5.98 -12.87
CA MET A 380 -21.43 6.72 -13.12
C MET A 380 -21.47 7.11 -14.59
N ILE A 381 -22.60 6.92 -15.27
CA ILE A 381 -22.76 7.27 -16.69
C ILE A 381 -23.79 8.41 -16.82
N PRO A 382 -23.38 9.66 -16.53
CA PRO A 382 -24.29 10.80 -16.60
C PRO A 382 -24.70 11.08 -18.05
N PRO A 383 -25.90 11.63 -18.29
CA PRO A 383 -26.40 11.87 -19.65
C PRO A 383 -25.53 12.80 -20.51
N ASP A 384 -24.76 13.68 -19.89
CA ASP A 384 -23.81 14.59 -20.56
C ASP A 384 -22.38 14.01 -20.68
N GLY A 385 -22.11 12.86 -20.06
CA GLY A 385 -20.82 12.19 -20.05
C GLY A 385 -19.78 12.78 -19.09
N GLU A 386 -20.18 13.69 -18.20
CA GLU A 386 -19.30 14.42 -17.30
C GLU A 386 -19.78 14.31 -15.84
N TYR A 387 -19.16 13.46 -15.02
CA TYR A 387 -19.48 13.33 -13.59
C TYR A 387 -18.58 14.25 -12.75
N SER A 388 -19.03 15.49 -12.54
CA SER A 388 -18.27 16.53 -11.85
C SER A 388 -18.29 16.40 -10.32
N ASN A 389 -17.42 17.14 -9.64
CA ASN A 389 -17.46 17.25 -8.18
C ASN A 389 -18.79 17.84 -7.69
N ILE A 390 -19.46 18.68 -8.51
CA ILE A 390 -20.79 19.23 -8.20
C ILE A 390 -21.84 18.13 -8.29
N ASP A 391 -21.81 17.31 -9.34
CA ASP A 391 -22.76 16.21 -9.53
C ASP A 391 -22.65 15.23 -8.37
N ALA A 392 -21.42 14.84 -8.03
CA ALA A 392 -21.15 13.95 -6.91
C ALA A 392 -21.69 14.48 -5.57
N ILE A 393 -21.58 15.79 -5.29
CA ILE A 393 -22.16 16.42 -4.10
C ILE A 393 -23.70 16.43 -4.17
N GLN A 394 -24.28 16.68 -5.35
CA GLN A 394 -25.73 16.72 -5.55
C GLN A 394 -26.39 15.34 -5.46
N THR A 395 -25.62 14.29 -5.74
CA THR A 395 -26.09 12.90 -5.75
C THR A 395 -25.42 12.06 -4.66
N SER A 396 -25.10 12.64 -3.50
CA SER A 396 -24.61 11.90 -2.33
C SER A 396 -25.40 12.25 -1.07
N GLU A 397 -25.80 11.22 -0.32
CA GLU A 397 -26.48 11.36 0.98
C GLU A 397 -25.56 11.06 2.17
N PHE A 398 -24.37 10.50 1.93
CA PHE A 398 -23.40 10.11 2.96
C PHE A 398 -22.09 10.88 2.85
N GLY A 399 -21.53 11.25 4.01
CA GLY A 399 -20.16 11.74 4.15
C GLY A 399 -19.84 13.05 3.42
N ASP A 400 -18.60 13.51 3.59
CA ASP A 400 -18.04 14.55 2.74
C ASP A 400 -17.50 13.90 1.46
N VAL A 401 -18.02 14.32 0.30
CA VAL A 401 -17.52 13.88 -1.00
C VAL A 401 -16.17 14.55 -1.26
N ILE A 402 -15.08 13.79 -1.13
CA ILE A 402 -13.71 14.29 -1.38
C ILE A 402 -13.55 14.69 -2.86
N SER A 403 -14.05 13.85 -3.78
CA SER A 403 -14.15 14.14 -5.22
C SER A 403 -15.06 13.13 -5.92
N ALA A 404 -15.55 13.47 -7.11
CA ALA A 404 -16.29 12.54 -7.96
C ALA A 404 -15.48 11.27 -8.28
N GLY A 405 -14.18 11.42 -8.55
CA GLY A 405 -13.28 10.32 -8.83
C GLY A 405 -13.07 9.35 -7.66
N ALA A 406 -13.21 9.82 -6.42
CA ALA A 406 -13.17 8.94 -5.26
C ALA A 406 -14.36 7.98 -5.23
N LEU A 407 -15.52 8.35 -5.79
CA LEU A 407 -16.67 7.46 -5.85
C LEU A 407 -16.50 6.32 -6.88
N TRP A 408 -15.53 6.43 -7.79
CA TRP A 408 -15.30 5.44 -8.85
C TRP A 408 -14.32 4.36 -8.41
N VAL A 409 -14.78 3.48 -7.52
CA VAL A 409 -14.03 2.34 -6.95
C VAL A 409 -13.44 1.48 -8.08
N ARG A 410 -12.13 1.26 -8.06
CA ARG A 410 -11.42 0.37 -9.00
C ARG A 410 -11.32 -1.03 -8.41
N PHE A 411 -11.05 -2.00 -9.28
CA PHE A 411 -10.89 -3.40 -8.91
C PHE A 411 -11.95 -3.91 -7.93
N VAL A 412 -13.21 -3.55 -8.21
CA VAL A 412 -14.36 -3.91 -7.38
C VAL A 412 -14.40 -5.43 -7.23
N SER A 413 -14.32 -5.89 -5.98
CA SER A 413 -14.31 -7.31 -5.62
C SER A 413 -15.53 -7.70 -4.80
N LEU A 414 -16.14 -6.74 -4.09
CA LEU A 414 -17.34 -6.96 -3.28
C LEU A 414 -18.30 -5.79 -3.41
N ILE A 415 -19.58 -6.10 -3.60
CA ILE A 415 -20.72 -5.19 -3.51
C ILE A 415 -21.61 -5.75 -2.41
N GLU A 416 -21.85 -5.00 -1.33
CA GLU A 416 -22.53 -5.51 -0.14
C GLU A 416 -23.63 -4.56 0.30
N VAL A 417 -24.82 -5.09 0.55
CA VAL A 417 -25.94 -4.36 1.15
C VAL A 417 -25.87 -4.52 2.67
N ILE A 418 -25.79 -3.41 3.39
CA ILE A 418 -25.77 -3.35 4.85
C ILE A 418 -27.09 -2.75 5.33
N SER A 419 -27.75 -3.44 6.28
CA SER A 419 -28.97 -2.94 6.91
C SER A 419 -28.68 -1.67 7.71
N GLY A 420 -29.48 -0.62 7.49
CA GLY A 420 -29.43 0.61 8.30
C GLY A 420 -30.28 0.62 9.55
#